data_AF-A0A1B7X291-F1
#
_entry.id   AF-A0A1B7X291-F1
#
_cell.length_a   1.000
_cell.length_b   1.000
_cell.length_c   1.000
_cell.angle_alpha   90.00
_cell.angle_beta   90.00
_cell.angle_gamma   90.00
#
_symmetry.space_group_name_H-M   'P 1'
#
loop_
_entity.id
_entity.type
_entity.pdbx_description
1 polymer ?
#
loop_
_entity_poly.entity_id
_entity_poly.type
_entity_poly.pdbx_seq_one_letter_code
_entity_poly.pdbx_strand_id
1 'polypeptide(L)'
;MNIAVKNLVLSYETLANQAIKFNQAYLQLLKIYEELILAPDWFSELEKSGNSPLKTVVSMQQEQKIIISKFQELSKLIAKAQLYFTTNLESQELANIAHDCQIMIDFVNTIDLVDLHDMFIKIKK
;
A
#
# COMPACT_ATOMS: atom_id res chain seq x y z
N MET A 1 8.08 10.76 26.46
CA MET A 1 7.25 10.70 25.25
C MET A 1 5.80 10.45 25.63
N ASN A 2 4.93 11.40 25.32
CA ASN A 2 3.49 11.37 25.56
C ASN A 2 2.80 10.13 24.94
N ILE A 3 1.75 9.61 25.59
CA ILE A 3 1.00 8.41 25.15
C ILE A 3 0.33 8.63 23.79
N ALA A 4 -0.21 9.82 23.52
CA ALA A 4 -0.84 10.13 22.23
C ALA A 4 0.18 10.06 21.09
N VAL A 5 1.39 10.61 21.30
CA VAL A 5 2.49 10.53 20.33
C VAL A 5 2.90 9.08 20.10
N LYS A 6 3.06 8.28 21.16
CA LYS A 6 3.35 6.84 21.04
C LYS A 6 2.30 6.08 20.21
N ASN A 7 1.02 6.37 20.41
CA ASN A 7 -0.05 5.71 19.68
C ASN A 7 -0.05 6.09 18.18
N LEU A 8 0.33 7.32 17.85
CA LEU A 8 0.48 7.76 16.45
C LEU A 8 1.68 7.08 15.79
N VAL A 9 2.81 6.94 16.50
CA VAL A 9 3.98 6.16 16.04
C VAL A 9 3.59 4.71 15.73
N LEU A 10 2.93 4.03 16.66
CA LEU A 10 2.49 2.64 16.47
C LEU A 10 1.50 2.49 15.29
N SER A 11 0.64 3.49 15.11
CA SER A 11 -0.31 3.53 13.99
C SER A 11 0.44 3.68 12.66
N TYR A 12 1.45 4.55 12.61
CA TYR A 12 2.34 4.68 11.46
C TYR A 12 3.07 3.37 11.16
N GLU A 13 3.73 2.76 12.14
CA GLU A 13 4.46 1.49 11.95
C GLU A 13 3.56 0.37 11.43
N THR A 14 2.32 0.32 11.92
CA THR A 14 1.32 -0.66 11.45
C THR A 14 0.96 -0.42 9.98
N LEU A 15 0.71 0.84 9.60
CA LEU A 15 0.40 1.19 8.21
C LEU A 15 1.61 1.00 7.28
N ALA A 16 2.81 1.33 7.74
CA ALA A 16 4.04 1.12 6.98
C ALA A 16 4.25 -0.36 6.67
N ASN A 17 4.05 -1.23 7.66
CA ASN A 17 4.09 -2.68 7.45
C ASN A 17 3.00 -3.17 6.49
N GLN A 18 1.81 -2.57 6.49
CA GLN A 18 0.76 -2.89 5.50
C GLN A 18 1.19 -2.51 4.08
N ALA A 19 1.75 -1.31 3.88
CA ALA A 19 2.26 -0.87 2.59
C ALA A 19 3.42 -1.74 2.06
N ILE A 20 4.33 -2.18 2.96
CA ILE A 20 5.42 -3.10 2.59
C ILE A 20 4.86 -4.44 2.12
N LYS A 21 3.90 -5.02 2.85
CA LYS A 21 3.24 -6.28 2.47
C LYS A 21 2.46 -6.14 1.15
N PHE A 22 1.80 -5.01 0.95
CA PHE A 22 1.11 -4.71 -0.30
C PHE A 22 2.07 -4.68 -1.49
N ASN A 23 3.24 -4.05 -1.34
CA ASN A 23 4.29 -4.10 -2.37
C ASN A 23 4.82 -5.52 -2.61
N GLN A 24 5.00 -6.32 -1.55
CA GLN A 24 5.40 -7.72 -1.72
C GLN A 24 4.37 -8.53 -2.52
N ALA A 25 3.07 -8.32 -2.27
CA ALA A 25 2.00 -8.94 -3.05
C ALA A 25 2.04 -8.50 -4.53
N TYR A 26 2.31 -7.22 -4.79
CA TYR A 26 2.50 -6.72 -6.15
C TYR A 26 3.66 -7.40 -6.88
N LEU A 27 4.81 -7.52 -6.21
CA LEU A 27 5.98 -8.22 -6.76
C LEU A 27 5.71 -9.70 -7.02
N GLN A 28 4.93 -10.36 -6.15
CA GLN A 28 4.51 -11.75 -6.39
C GLN A 28 3.62 -11.86 -7.64
N LEU A 29 2.73 -10.89 -7.83
CA LEU A 29 1.84 -10.88 -8.98
C LEU A 29 2.59 -10.60 -10.29
N LEU A 30 3.63 -9.78 -10.26
CA LEU A 30 4.56 -9.62 -11.40
C LEU A 30 5.27 -10.94 -11.75
N LYS A 31 5.70 -11.73 -10.76
CA LYS A 31 6.29 -13.06 -11.02
C LYS A 31 5.29 -14.01 -11.66
N ILE A 32 4.05 -14.01 -11.17
CA ILE A 32 2.96 -14.80 -11.79
C ILE A 32 2.76 -14.36 -13.25
N TYR A 33 2.81 -13.06 -13.53
CA TYR A 33 2.76 -12.56 -14.91
C TYR A 33 3.91 -13.11 -15.77
N GLU A 34 5.15 -13.07 -15.28
CA GLU A 34 6.32 -13.61 -15.99
C GLU A 34 6.16 -15.11 -16.31
N GLU A 35 5.65 -15.89 -15.36
CA GLU A 35 5.35 -17.32 -15.55
C GLU A 35 4.24 -17.53 -16.60
N LEU A 36 3.19 -16.72 -16.57
CA LEU A 36 2.05 -16.84 -17.49
C LEU A 36 2.37 -16.39 -18.91
N ILE A 37 3.38 -15.54 -19.13
CA ILE A 37 3.89 -15.28 -20.49
C ILE A 37 4.47 -16.56 -21.10
N LEU A 38 5.16 -17.37 -20.30
CA LEU A 38 5.80 -18.60 -20.76
C LEU A 38 4.81 -19.75 -20.93
N ALA A 39 3.72 -19.75 -20.14
CA ALA A 39 2.66 -20.75 -20.21
C ALA A 39 1.25 -20.11 -20.18
N PRO A 40 0.80 -19.47 -21.27
CA PRO A 40 -0.49 -18.75 -21.30
C PRO A 40 -1.71 -19.63 -20.99
N ASP A 41 -1.67 -20.92 -21.33
CA ASP A 41 -2.76 -21.87 -21.08
C ASP A 41 -3.14 -21.95 -19.60
N TRP A 42 -2.16 -21.78 -18.70
CA TRP A 42 -2.36 -21.80 -17.25
C TRP A 42 -3.21 -20.63 -16.77
N PHE A 43 -3.26 -19.53 -17.52
CA PHE A 43 -4.12 -18.40 -17.19
C PHE A 43 -5.57 -18.83 -17.07
N SER A 44 -6.05 -19.64 -18.02
CA SER A 44 -7.44 -20.12 -18.03
C SER A 44 -7.76 -21.05 -16.86
N GLU A 45 -6.77 -21.81 -16.38
CA GLU A 45 -6.91 -22.71 -15.24
C GLU A 45 -6.95 -21.93 -13.92
N LEU A 46 -6.11 -20.91 -13.77
CA LEU A 46 -6.14 -20.00 -12.61
C LEU A 46 -7.46 -19.24 -12.50
N GLU A 47 -8.03 -18.82 -13.63
CA GLU A 47 -9.35 -18.17 -13.66
C GLU A 47 -10.47 -19.09 -13.15
N LYS A 48 -10.41 -20.39 -13.46
CA LYS A 48 -11.39 -21.39 -13.01
C LYS A 48 -11.19 -21.80 -11.55
N SER A 49 -9.96 -21.81 -11.05
CA SER A 49 -9.61 -22.28 -9.71
C SER A 49 -9.88 -21.27 -8.59
N GLY A 50 -10.47 -20.11 -8.91
CA GLY A 50 -10.69 -19.02 -7.95
C GLY A 50 -9.46 -18.15 -7.69
N ASN A 51 -8.32 -18.44 -8.33
CA ASN A 51 -7.06 -17.70 -8.20
C ASN A 51 -6.84 -16.73 -9.38
N SER A 52 -7.92 -16.13 -9.87
CA SER A 52 -7.92 -15.22 -11.02
C SER A 52 -6.94 -14.07 -10.80
N PRO A 53 -5.87 -13.94 -11.62
CA PRO A 53 -4.95 -12.82 -11.53
C PRO A 53 -5.67 -11.48 -11.71
N LEU A 54 -6.64 -11.39 -12.63
CA LEU A 54 -7.41 -10.17 -12.88
C LEU A 54 -8.25 -9.74 -11.67
N LYS A 55 -8.95 -10.68 -11.02
CA LYS A 55 -9.72 -10.38 -9.80
C LYS A 55 -8.80 -9.94 -8.65
N THR A 56 -7.61 -10.54 -8.57
CA THR A 56 -6.60 -10.15 -7.59
C THR A 56 -6.12 -8.72 -7.83
N VAL A 57 -5.78 -8.34 -9.07
CA VAL A 57 -5.38 -6.95 -9.38
C VAL A 57 -6.47 -5.95 -9.00
N VAL A 58 -7.73 -6.21 -9.36
CA VAL A 58 -8.86 -5.33 -9.01
C VAL A 58 -9.01 -5.17 -7.49
N SER A 59 -8.86 -6.27 -6.75
CA SER A 59 -8.91 -6.24 -5.28
C SER A 59 -7.75 -5.40 -4.71
N MET A 60 -6.55 -5.56 -5.25
CA MET A 60 -5.38 -4.78 -4.86
C MET A 60 -5.53 -3.30 -5.19
N GLN A 61 -6.18 -2.92 -6.31
CA GLN A 61 -6.45 -1.52 -6.64
C GLN A 61 -7.35 -0.85 -5.58
N GLN A 62 -8.31 -1.60 -5.04
CA GLN A 62 -9.13 -1.12 -3.94
C GLN A 62 -8.33 -1.01 -2.64
N GLU A 63 -7.47 -2.00 -2.34
CA GLU A 63 -6.58 -1.98 -1.18
C GLU A 63 -5.59 -0.81 -1.22
N GLN A 64 -5.01 -0.50 -2.39
CA GLN A 64 -4.12 0.64 -2.60
C GLN A 64 -4.77 1.95 -2.14
N LYS A 65 -6.01 2.19 -2.58
CA LYS A 65 -6.80 3.38 -2.21
C LYS A 65 -7.04 3.44 -0.70
N ILE A 66 -7.33 2.29 -0.08
CA ILE A 66 -7.55 2.19 1.37
C ILE A 66 -6.27 2.53 2.14
N ILE A 67 -5.12 1.98 1.73
CA ILE A 67 -3.83 2.26 2.37
C ILE A 67 -3.50 3.76 2.29
N ILE A 68 -3.64 4.37 1.10
CA ILE A 68 -3.41 5.80 0.90
C ILE A 68 -4.35 6.63 1.79
N SER A 69 -5.64 6.31 1.83
CA SER A 69 -6.62 7.00 2.67
C SER A 69 -6.23 6.94 4.15
N LYS A 70 -5.78 5.79 4.64
CA LYS A 70 -5.35 5.61 6.04
C LYS A 70 -4.13 6.46 6.38
N PHE A 71 -3.14 6.56 5.50
CA PHE A 71 -2.00 7.47 5.72
C PHE A 71 -2.45 8.93 5.73
N GLN A 72 -3.35 9.33 4.83
CA GLN A 72 -3.90 10.69 4.82
C GLN A 72 -4.69 11.01 6.10
N GLU A 73 -5.46 10.06 6.62
CA GLU A 73 -6.16 10.17 7.91
C GLU A 73 -5.18 10.30 9.07
N LEU A 74 -4.12 9.49 9.08
CA LEU A 74 -3.08 9.57 10.09
C LEU A 74 -2.36 10.92 10.07
N SER A 75 -2.00 11.44 8.90
CA SER A 75 -1.42 12.79 8.75
C SER A 75 -2.34 13.88 9.32
N LYS A 76 -3.66 13.77 9.12
CA LYS A 76 -4.64 14.70 9.72
C LYS A 76 -4.67 14.59 11.25
N LEU A 77 -4.56 13.39 11.82
CA LEU A 77 -4.51 13.19 13.26
C LEU A 77 -3.21 13.76 13.85
N ILE A 78 -2.08 13.56 13.17
CA ILE A 78 -0.79 14.12 13.56
C ILE A 78 -0.82 15.64 13.56
N ALA A 79 -1.34 16.27 12.49
CA ALA A 79 -1.47 17.73 12.41
C ALA A 79 -2.31 18.30 13.56
N LYS A 80 -3.39 17.60 13.95
CA LYS A 80 -4.17 17.98 15.14
C LYS A 80 -3.37 17.82 16.43
N ALA A 81 -2.63 16.72 16.58
CA ALA A 81 -1.82 16.45 17.76
C ALA A 81 -0.72 17.49 17.96
N GLN A 82 -0.07 17.94 16.88
CA GLN A 82 0.99 18.96 16.91
C GLN A 82 0.54 20.26 17.60
N LEU A 83 -0.73 20.65 17.49
CA LEU A 83 -1.27 21.85 18.15
C LEU A 83 -1.19 21.80 19.69
N TYR A 84 -1.07 20.61 20.27
CA TYR A 84 -1.06 20.39 21.72
C TYR A 84 0.35 20.22 22.31
N PHE A 85 1.39 20.13 21.47
CA PHE A 85 2.76 19.93 21.92
C PHE A 85 3.63 21.15 21.58
N THR A 86 3.99 21.90 22.61
CA THR A 86 4.90 23.06 22.54
C THR A 86 6.36 22.69 22.81
N THR A 87 6.62 21.43 23.21
CA THR A 87 7.95 20.87 23.46
C THR A 87 8.62 20.44 22.16
N ASN A 88 9.92 20.74 22.04
CA ASN A 88 10.67 20.53 20.79
C ASN A 88 10.70 19.05 20.36
N LEU A 89 10.85 18.12 21.31
CA LEU A 89 11.00 16.69 21.01
C LEU A 89 9.71 16.04 20.47
N GLU A 90 8.57 16.23 21.12
CA GLU A 90 7.31 15.62 20.67
C GLU A 90 6.80 16.27 19.38
N SER A 91 6.99 17.59 19.23
CA SER A 91 6.65 18.30 18.00
C SER A 91 7.50 17.82 16.82
N GLN A 92 8.81 17.65 17.02
CA GLN A 92 9.72 17.13 16.01
C GLN A 92 9.39 15.70 15.61
N GLU A 93 9.09 14.83 16.58
CA GLU A 93 8.70 13.45 16.29
C GLU A 93 7.42 13.39 15.45
N LEU A 94 6.40 14.18 15.80
CA LEU A 94 5.17 14.29 15.01
C LEU A 94 5.44 14.83 13.60
N ALA A 95 6.35 15.79 13.44
CA ALA A 95 6.74 16.29 12.12
C ALA A 95 7.43 15.22 11.27
N ASN A 96 8.31 14.41 11.87
CA ASN A 96 8.96 13.29 11.21
C ASN A 96 7.92 12.27 10.72
N ILE A 97 6.99 11.84 11.58
CA ILE A 97 5.98 10.85 11.20
C ILE A 97 5.05 11.40 10.11
N ALA A 98 4.70 12.70 10.15
CA ALA A 98 3.92 13.32 9.09
C ALA A 98 4.64 13.29 7.73
N HIS A 99 5.95 13.56 7.73
CA HIS A 99 6.79 13.46 6.55
C HIS A 99 6.86 12.02 6.04
N ASP A 100 7.07 11.06 6.93
CA ASP A 100 7.14 9.64 6.61
C ASP A 100 5.80 9.12 6.04
N CYS A 101 4.66 9.59 6.56
CA CYS A 101 3.35 9.28 5.98
C CYS A 101 3.27 9.73 4.51
N GLN A 102 3.82 10.91 4.17
CA GLN A 102 3.84 11.38 2.80
C GLN A 102 4.74 10.50 1.92
N ILE A 103 5.93 10.14 2.40
CA ILE A 103 6.82 9.20 1.69
C ILE A 103 6.09 7.88 1.40
N MET A 104 5.38 7.33 2.37
CA MET A 104 4.66 6.07 2.20
C MET A 104 3.47 6.20 1.24
N ILE A 105 2.77 7.33 1.22
CA ILE A 105 1.74 7.62 0.21
C ILE A 105 2.36 7.62 -1.19
N ASP A 106 3.47 8.33 -1.37
CA ASP A 106 4.15 8.44 -2.65
C ASP A 106 4.64 7.07 -3.11
N PHE A 107 5.26 6.29 -2.22
CA PHE A 107 5.65 4.91 -2.47
C PHE A 107 4.47 4.04 -2.94
N VAL A 108 3.34 4.04 -2.22
CA VAL A 108 2.18 3.24 -2.59
C VAL A 108 1.59 3.68 -3.94
N ASN A 109 1.63 4.98 -4.25
CA ASN A 109 1.21 5.52 -5.55
C ASN A 109 2.11 5.09 -6.72
N THR A 110 3.39 4.78 -6.47
CA THR A 110 4.29 4.29 -7.54
C THR A 110 3.97 2.87 -8.01
N ILE A 111 3.15 2.12 -7.26
CA ILE A 111 2.78 0.75 -7.61
C ILE A 111 1.70 0.80 -8.70
N ASP A 112 2.11 0.51 -9.94
CA ASP A 112 1.22 0.57 -11.10
C ASP A 112 0.43 -0.72 -11.30
N LEU A 113 -0.75 -0.76 -10.70
CA LEU A 113 -1.72 -1.85 -10.86
C LEU A 113 -2.58 -1.70 -12.12
N VAL A 114 -2.56 -0.56 -12.80
CA VAL A 114 -3.32 -0.38 -14.04
C VAL A 114 -2.56 -1.04 -15.19
N ASP A 115 -1.26 -0.78 -15.30
CA ASP A 115 -0.41 -1.44 -16.29
C ASP A 115 -0.39 -2.95 -16.07
N LEU A 116 -0.24 -3.43 -14.83
CA LEU A 116 -0.27 -4.86 -14.53
C LEU A 116 -1.63 -5.52 -14.89
N HIS A 117 -2.74 -4.83 -14.71
CA HIS A 117 -4.05 -5.32 -15.15
C HIS A 117 -4.09 -5.49 -16.68
N ASP A 118 -3.63 -4.48 -17.41
CA ASP A 118 -3.61 -4.49 -18.88
C ASP A 118 -2.64 -5.55 -19.43
N MET A 119 -1.53 -5.79 -18.72
CA MET A 119 -0.60 -6.87 -19.01
C MET A 119 -1.27 -8.25 -18.93
N PHE A 120 -2.06 -8.53 -17.88
CA PHE A 120 -2.81 -9.80 -17.79
C PHE A 120 -3.92 -9.91 -18.84
N ILE A 121 -4.59 -8.81 -19.20
CA ILE A 121 -5.57 -8.81 -20.29
C ILE A 121 -4.92 -9.25 -21.61
N LYS A 122 -3.67 -8.85 -21.87
CA LYS A 122 -2.94 -9.23 -23.09
C LYS A 122 -2.64 -10.72 -23.15
N ILE A 123 -2.33 -11.38 -22.03
CA ILE A 123 -2.11 -12.84 -21.97
C ILE A 123 -3.41 -13.61 -22.25
N LYS A 124 -4.54 -13.10 -21.75
CA LYS A 124 -5.84 -13.75 -21.90
C LYS A 124 -6.35 -13.80 -23.35
N LYS A 125 -5.89 -12.88 -24.21
CA LYS A 125 -6.32 -12.75 -25.61
C LYS A 125 -5.55 -13.70 -26.52
#